data_AF-A0A7W2MJH4-F1
#
_entry.id   AF-A0A7W2MJH4-F1
#
_cell.length_a   1.000
_cell.length_b   1.000
_cell.length_c   1.000
_cell.angle_alpha   90.00
_cell.angle_beta   90.00
_cell.angle_gamma   90.00
#
_symmetry.space_group_name_H-M   'P 1'
#
loop_
_entity.id
_entity.type
_entity.pdbx_description
1 polymer ?
#
loop_
_entity_poly.entity_id
_entity_poly.type
_entity_poly.pdbx_seq_one_letter_code
_entity_poly.pdbx_strand_id
1 'polypeptide(L)'
;MITEAGIVSMGFEKYPNENILEATFGALCIYSIEGPYLTTDDSIGFLTKPFDFGLNCKAIFSDCIDEACIALTGGMFSDSKDDLEDYIKQKKAQAPFLVIYFKESVPRIIEGKYRKTELNGDIYIYDAFIDDKTNDVTKWEKNELPNILSSTSAIFSEIFSSFKIKPVDVTRFGLTAENVTVHNIKVTIGPVTLSRVEHQSIDDIEKLMIKSTSLYGKVKDKSQRHIAAALAEKDGFKKFLFYFFFLEQFINAQYTKIDNADVSVLFKSPDRLSSQGGGFLNKLKDDANAPKAKFKWCALTIWKDVEDDDLVLFDKLISIRNDIAHGRLTDESKLPVEDVQRLALKLIRNGK
;
A
#
# COMPACT_ATOMS: atom_id res chain seq x y z
N MET A 1 8.51 -31.53 0.01
CA MET A 1 8.16 -31.88 -1.38
C MET A 1 7.16 -33.03 -1.28
N ILE A 2 5.91 -32.85 -1.73
CA ILE A 2 4.87 -33.89 -1.65
C ILE A 2 5.17 -34.94 -2.74
N THR A 3 5.00 -36.22 -2.43
CA THR A 3 5.20 -37.30 -3.41
C THR A 3 4.04 -37.34 -4.41
N GLU A 4 4.27 -37.88 -5.62
CA GLU A 4 3.21 -38.04 -6.63
C GLU A 4 2.00 -38.82 -6.10
N ALA A 5 2.25 -39.88 -5.31
CA ALA A 5 1.19 -40.63 -4.62
C ALA A 5 0.38 -39.75 -3.65
N GLY A 6 1.02 -38.80 -2.97
CA GLY A 6 0.36 -37.83 -2.11
C GLY A 6 -0.54 -36.88 -2.89
N ILE A 7 -0.10 -36.40 -4.06
CA ILE A 7 -0.88 -35.49 -4.93
C ILE A 7 -2.12 -36.19 -5.47
N VAL A 8 -2.00 -37.42 -5.96
CA VAL A 8 -3.13 -38.23 -6.45
C VAL A 8 -4.11 -38.55 -5.32
N SER A 9 -3.62 -38.84 -4.11
CA SER A 9 -4.49 -39.09 -2.95
C SER A 9 -5.32 -37.88 -2.52
N MET A 10 -4.91 -36.67 -2.89
CA MET A 10 -5.66 -35.42 -2.68
C MET A 10 -6.72 -35.16 -3.78
N GLY A 11 -6.87 -36.08 -4.73
CA GLY A 11 -7.85 -36.00 -5.82
C GLY A 11 -7.37 -35.23 -7.05
N PHE A 12 -6.07 -34.98 -7.19
CA PHE A 12 -5.50 -34.36 -8.39
C PHE A 12 -5.16 -35.41 -9.45
N GLU A 13 -5.55 -35.13 -10.68
CA GLU A 13 -5.26 -35.94 -11.86
C GLU A 13 -4.14 -35.30 -12.69
N LYS A 14 -3.44 -36.09 -13.50
CA LYS A 14 -2.39 -35.56 -14.37
C LYS A 14 -2.99 -34.62 -15.41
N TYR A 15 -2.37 -33.46 -15.59
CA TYR A 15 -2.85 -32.45 -16.53
C TYR A 15 -2.90 -33.04 -17.95
N PRO A 16 -4.07 -33.06 -18.62
CA PRO A 16 -4.17 -33.66 -19.95
C PRO A 16 -3.42 -32.80 -20.97
N ASN A 17 -2.54 -33.41 -21.77
CA ASN A 17 -1.77 -32.71 -22.80
C ASN A 17 -2.65 -32.01 -23.87
N GLU A 18 -3.91 -32.42 -23.99
CA GLU A 18 -4.87 -31.90 -24.97
C GLU A 18 -5.78 -30.80 -24.40
N ASN A 19 -5.70 -30.51 -23.10
CA ASN A 19 -6.60 -29.59 -22.41
C ASN A 19 -5.89 -28.28 -22.06
N ILE A 20 -5.64 -27.48 -23.09
CA ILE A 20 -5.04 -26.15 -22.98
C ILE A 20 -6.06 -25.24 -22.28
N LEU A 21 -5.74 -24.79 -21.06
CA LEU A 21 -6.59 -23.87 -20.30
C LEU A 21 -6.04 -22.47 -20.43
N GLU A 22 -6.80 -21.56 -21.02
CA GLU A 22 -6.46 -20.14 -21.04
C GLU A 22 -7.08 -19.44 -19.83
N ALA A 23 -6.27 -18.67 -19.11
CA ALA A 23 -6.75 -17.85 -18.00
C ALA A 23 -6.04 -16.49 -17.96
N THR A 24 -6.78 -15.49 -17.50
CA THR A 24 -6.21 -14.21 -17.06
C THR A 24 -5.88 -14.29 -15.58
N PHE A 25 -4.67 -13.92 -15.19
CA PHE A 25 -4.27 -13.96 -13.79
C PHE A 25 -4.61 -12.68 -13.06
N GLY A 26 -4.91 -12.82 -11.77
CA GLY A 26 -5.16 -11.69 -10.91
C GLY A 26 -4.78 -11.95 -9.46
N ALA A 27 -4.74 -10.87 -8.69
CA ALA A 27 -4.54 -10.90 -7.26
C ALA A 27 -5.52 -9.94 -6.57
N LEU A 28 -6.17 -10.43 -5.52
CA LEU A 28 -6.95 -9.64 -4.59
C LEU A 28 -6.14 -9.42 -3.33
N CYS A 29 -5.78 -8.17 -3.06
CA CYS A 29 -5.19 -7.75 -1.80
C CYS A 29 -6.29 -7.15 -0.92
N ILE A 30 -6.55 -7.77 0.22
CA ILE A 30 -7.61 -7.39 1.14
C ILE A 30 -6.99 -6.69 2.35
N TYR A 31 -7.52 -5.50 2.65
CA TYR A 31 -7.12 -4.71 3.80
C TYR A 31 -8.33 -4.35 4.66
N SER A 32 -8.15 -4.40 5.97
CA SER A 32 -9.08 -3.86 6.95
C SER A 32 -8.68 -2.41 7.23
N ILE A 33 -9.65 -1.52 7.26
CA ILE A 33 -9.45 -0.10 7.49
C ILE A 33 -9.83 0.18 8.93
N GLU A 34 -8.85 0.57 9.74
CA GLU A 34 -9.08 1.04 11.11
C GLU A 34 -9.13 2.58 11.09
N GLY A 35 -10.05 3.18 11.85
CA GLY A 35 -10.22 4.64 11.87
C GLY A 35 -11.69 5.02 11.71
N PRO A 36 -12.06 5.91 10.76
CA PRO A 36 -13.44 6.38 10.66
C PRO A 36 -14.40 5.23 10.41
N TYR A 37 -15.46 5.13 11.23
CA TYR A 37 -16.60 4.31 10.85
C TYR A 37 -17.39 5.08 9.81
N LEU A 38 -17.51 4.45 8.65
CA LEU A 38 -18.35 4.93 7.57
C LEU A 38 -19.76 4.51 7.96
N THR A 39 -20.59 5.46 8.37
CA THR A 39 -22.01 5.21 8.51
C THR A 39 -22.57 5.01 7.12
N THR A 40 -22.87 3.78 6.77
CA THR A 40 -24.08 3.56 6.02
C THR A 40 -25.26 3.70 6.97
N ASP A 41 -26.36 4.31 6.52
CA ASP A 41 -27.64 4.06 7.17
C ASP A 41 -27.75 2.55 7.35
N ASP A 42 -28.06 2.06 8.55
CA ASP A 42 -28.04 0.65 8.99
C ASP A 42 -28.90 -0.31 8.13
N SER A 43 -29.46 0.17 7.01
CA SER A 43 -30.30 -0.53 6.04
C SER A 43 -29.68 -0.68 4.64
N ILE A 44 -28.54 -0.04 4.32
CA ILE A 44 -27.94 -0.09 2.97
C ILE A 44 -26.45 -0.42 3.11
N GLY A 45 -25.99 -1.55 2.57
CA GLY A 45 -24.56 -1.92 2.58
C GLY A 45 -23.65 -0.84 2.00
N PHE A 46 -22.42 -0.78 2.50
CA PHE A 46 -21.41 0.20 2.08
C PHE A 46 -20.62 -0.35 0.91
N LEU A 47 -20.73 0.29 -0.26
CA LEU A 47 -19.95 -0.06 -1.45
C LEU A 47 -19.69 1.20 -2.29
N THR A 48 -18.42 1.55 -2.48
CA THR A 48 -18.05 2.63 -3.40
C THR A 48 -18.04 2.13 -4.85
N LYS A 49 -18.02 3.04 -5.83
CA LYS A 49 -17.61 2.64 -7.19
C LYS A 49 -16.16 2.12 -7.23
N PRO A 50 -15.79 1.29 -8.22
CA PRO A 50 -14.39 0.95 -8.45
C PRO A 50 -13.56 2.16 -8.89
N PHE A 51 -12.33 2.27 -8.37
CA PHE A 51 -11.36 3.30 -8.71
C PHE A 51 -10.15 2.71 -9.42
N ASP A 52 -9.78 3.26 -10.58
CA ASP A 52 -8.63 2.80 -11.34
C ASP A 52 -7.32 3.39 -10.79
N PHE A 53 -6.36 2.51 -10.49
CA PHE A 53 -4.99 2.84 -10.10
C PHE A 53 -4.01 2.42 -11.20
N GLY A 54 -3.99 3.16 -12.31
CA GLY A 54 -3.27 2.76 -13.51
C GLY A 54 -4.07 1.75 -14.34
N LEU A 55 -3.41 1.04 -15.26
CA LEU A 55 -4.11 0.25 -16.29
C LEU A 55 -4.62 -1.12 -15.81
N ASN A 56 -3.92 -1.74 -14.85
CA ASN A 56 -4.14 -3.14 -14.46
C ASN A 56 -4.55 -3.30 -12.99
N CYS A 57 -5.01 -2.21 -12.36
CA CYS A 57 -5.33 -2.21 -10.94
C CYS A 57 -6.59 -1.40 -10.67
N LYS A 58 -7.50 -1.99 -9.91
CA LYS A 58 -8.71 -1.34 -9.40
C LYS A 58 -8.77 -1.48 -7.89
N ALA A 59 -9.38 -0.52 -7.22
CA ALA A 59 -9.62 -0.58 -5.79
C ALA A 59 -11.07 -0.20 -5.47
N ILE A 60 -11.61 -0.81 -4.42
CA ILE A 60 -12.97 -0.53 -3.94
C ILE A 60 -12.98 -0.54 -2.41
N PHE A 61 -13.85 0.28 -1.83
CA PHE A 61 -14.14 0.27 -0.41
C PHE A 61 -15.51 -0.36 -0.19
N SER A 62 -15.59 -1.30 0.75
CA SER A 62 -16.87 -1.94 1.11
C SER A 62 -16.92 -2.41 2.56
N ASP A 63 -18.10 -2.56 3.13
CA ASP A 63 -18.30 -3.28 4.40
C ASP A 63 -18.23 -4.80 4.23
N CYS A 64 -18.37 -5.31 3.00
CA CYS A 64 -18.39 -6.73 2.68
C CYS A 64 -17.33 -7.10 1.63
N ILE A 65 -16.50 -8.10 1.95
CA ILE A 65 -15.47 -8.59 1.02
C ILE A 65 -16.12 -9.22 -0.23
N ASP A 66 -17.22 -9.96 -0.07
CA ASP A 66 -17.92 -10.59 -1.20
C ASP A 66 -18.51 -9.55 -2.17
N GLU A 67 -19.15 -8.50 -1.66
CA GLU A 67 -19.70 -7.43 -2.50
C GLU A 67 -18.60 -6.70 -3.29
N ALA A 68 -17.47 -6.42 -2.63
CA ALA A 68 -16.29 -5.89 -3.28
C ALA A 68 -15.74 -6.84 -4.36
N CYS A 69 -15.67 -8.15 -4.09
CA CYS A 69 -15.18 -9.14 -5.05
C CYS A 69 -16.12 -9.30 -6.24
N ILE A 70 -17.43 -9.29 -6.03
CA ILE A 70 -18.43 -9.31 -7.10
C ILE A 70 -18.26 -8.07 -7.98
N ALA A 71 -18.13 -6.89 -7.40
CA ALA A 71 -17.96 -5.65 -8.15
C ALA A 71 -16.65 -5.59 -8.96
N LEU A 72 -15.57 -6.22 -8.47
CA LEU A 72 -14.25 -6.21 -9.11
C LEU A 72 -14.03 -7.36 -10.10
N THR A 73 -14.57 -8.54 -9.81
CA THR A 73 -14.26 -9.80 -10.51
C THR A 73 -15.49 -10.49 -11.10
N GLY A 74 -16.68 -10.19 -10.60
CA GLY A 74 -17.93 -10.90 -10.92
C GLY A 74 -18.18 -12.16 -10.07
N GLY A 75 -17.23 -12.56 -9.23
CA GLY A 75 -17.32 -13.74 -8.35
C GLY A 75 -17.32 -13.38 -6.85
N MET A 76 -17.83 -14.31 -6.03
CA MET A 76 -17.74 -14.22 -4.57
C MET A 76 -16.36 -14.66 -4.07
N PHE A 77 -15.96 -14.16 -2.92
CA PHE A 77 -14.74 -14.58 -2.23
C PHE A 77 -14.95 -15.87 -1.43
N SER A 78 -16.16 -16.04 -0.88
CA SER A 78 -16.54 -17.19 -0.07
C SER A 78 -17.69 -18.00 -0.70
N ASP A 79 -17.79 -19.28 -0.34
CA ASP A 79 -18.88 -20.16 -0.79
C ASP A 79 -20.21 -19.84 -0.08
N SER A 80 -20.14 -19.28 1.12
CA SER A 80 -21.31 -18.90 1.91
C SER A 80 -21.01 -17.74 2.86
N LYS A 81 -22.07 -17.03 3.28
CA LYS A 81 -21.96 -15.92 4.24
C LYS A 81 -21.34 -16.36 5.57
N ASP A 82 -21.68 -17.56 6.05
CA ASP A 82 -21.14 -18.10 7.30
C ASP A 82 -19.62 -18.34 7.20
N ASP A 83 -19.14 -18.82 6.04
CA ASP A 83 -17.72 -19.00 5.78
C ASP A 83 -16.97 -17.66 5.76
N LEU A 84 -17.57 -16.62 5.19
CA LEU A 84 -16.98 -15.28 5.21
C LEU A 84 -16.89 -14.72 6.64
N GLU A 85 -17.94 -14.86 7.45
CA GLU A 85 -17.94 -14.39 8.83
C GLU A 85 -16.87 -15.10 9.67
N ASP A 86 -16.74 -16.42 9.50
CA ASP A 86 -15.73 -17.20 10.18
C ASP A 86 -14.32 -16.85 9.69
N TYR A 87 -14.14 -16.61 8.39
CA TYR A 87 -12.89 -16.11 7.83
C TYR A 87 -12.49 -14.76 8.45
N ILE A 88 -13.42 -13.80 8.53
CA ILE A 88 -13.19 -12.47 9.12
C ILE A 88 -12.79 -12.61 10.59
N LYS A 89 -13.47 -13.48 11.36
CA LYS A 89 -13.12 -13.77 12.77
C LYS A 89 -11.73 -14.39 12.88
N GLN A 90 -11.40 -15.39 12.05
CA GLN A 90 -10.10 -16.05 12.05
C GLN A 90 -8.96 -15.10 11.73
N LYS A 91 -9.13 -14.26 10.71
CA LYS A 91 -8.15 -13.25 10.31
C LYS A 91 -8.09 -12.07 11.27
N LYS A 92 -9.02 -12.00 12.23
CA LYS A 92 -9.25 -10.83 13.09
C LYS A 92 -9.26 -9.60 12.17
N ALA A 93 -10.27 -9.50 11.32
CA ALA A 93 -10.45 -8.36 10.45
C ALA A 93 -11.76 -7.67 10.80
N GLN A 94 -11.88 -6.41 10.44
CA GLN A 94 -13.11 -5.66 10.64
C GLN A 94 -13.38 -4.78 9.41
N ALA A 95 -14.65 -4.67 9.05
CA ALA A 95 -15.12 -3.68 8.10
C ALA A 95 -14.85 -2.25 8.63
N PRO A 96 -14.66 -1.25 7.74
CA PRO A 96 -14.69 -1.39 6.28
C PRO A 96 -13.40 -2.00 5.71
N PHE A 97 -13.51 -2.57 4.51
CA PHE A 97 -12.43 -3.20 3.76
C PHE A 97 -12.05 -2.35 2.55
N LEU A 98 -10.75 -2.26 2.30
CA LEU A 98 -10.18 -1.84 1.03
C LEU A 98 -9.74 -3.10 0.28
N VAL A 99 -10.37 -3.37 -0.86
CA VAL A 99 -10.01 -4.49 -1.73
C VAL A 99 -9.36 -3.95 -2.99
N ILE A 100 -8.13 -4.38 -3.24
CA ILE A 100 -7.32 -3.99 -4.40
C ILE A 100 -7.20 -5.19 -5.32
N TYR A 101 -7.64 -5.05 -6.56
CA TYR A 101 -7.61 -6.08 -7.58
C TYR A 101 -6.60 -5.73 -8.67
N PHE A 102 -5.56 -6.56 -8.78
CA PHE A 102 -4.65 -6.57 -9.92
C PHE A 102 -5.12 -7.60 -10.94
N LYS A 103 -5.19 -7.23 -12.21
CA LYS A 103 -5.61 -8.14 -13.28
C LYS A 103 -4.74 -8.01 -14.52
N GLU A 104 -4.33 -9.14 -15.08
CA GLU A 104 -3.72 -9.18 -16.41
C GLU A 104 -4.73 -8.86 -17.51
N SER A 105 -4.30 -8.05 -18.46
CA SER A 105 -5.12 -7.65 -19.61
C SER A 105 -5.14 -8.71 -20.71
N VAL A 106 -4.22 -9.68 -20.69
CA VAL A 106 -4.05 -10.70 -21.73
C VAL A 106 -4.08 -12.09 -21.11
N PRO A 107 -4.92 -13.01 -21.62
CA PRO A 107 -4.95 -14.39 -21.14
C PRO A 107 -3.65 -15.13 -21.50
N ARG A 108 -3.28 -16.10 -20.66
CA ARG A 108 -2.15 -17.00 -20.87
C ARG A 108 -2.62 -18.43 -20.81
N ILE A 109 -1.90 -19.29 -21.51
CA ILE A 109 -2.06 -20.73 -21.38
C ILE A 109 -1.47 -21.17 -20.04
N ILE A 110 -2.26 -21.85 -19.24
CA ILE A 110 -1.83 -22.46 -17.99
C ILE A 110 -1.13 -23.78 -18.31
N GLU A 111 0.12 -23.90 -17.88
CA GLU A 111 0.89 -25.14 -17.93
C GLU A 111 1.01 -25.68 -16.50
N GLY A 112 0.48 -26.88 -16.24
CA GLY A 112 0.54 -27.51 -14.93
C GLY A 112 0.81 -29.00 -15.05
N LYS A 113 1.26 -29.63 -13.95
CA LYS A 113 1.47 -31.08 -13.93
C LYS A 113 0.23 -31.85 -13.51
N TYR A 114 -0.58 -31.27 -12.62
CA TYR A 114 -1.77 -31.90 -12.08
C TYR A 114 -2.92 -30.91 -11.93
N ARG A 115 -4.15 -31.35 -12.19
CA ARG A 115 -5.40 -30.60 -12.10
C ARG A 115 -6.41 -31.36 -11.25
N LYS A 116 -7.19 -30.64 -10.48
CA LYS A 116 -8.42 -31.11 -9.84
C LYS A 116 -9.55 -30.15 -10.23
N THR A 117 -10.71 -30.69 -10.61
CA THR A 117 -11.92 -29.89 -10.83
C THR A 117 -12.90 -30.25 -9.72
N GLU A 118 -13.32 -29.27 -8.94
CA GLU A 118 -14.29 -29.47 -7.88
C GLU A 118 -15.72 -29.50 -8.44
N LEU A 119 -16.67 -30.02 -7.64
CA LEU A 119 -18.08 -30.13 -8.02
C LEU A 119 -18.76 -28.77 -8.27
N ASN A 120 -18.23 -27.69 -7.68
CA ASN A 120 -18.68 -26.32 -7.89
C ASN A 120 -18.15 -25.70 -9.20
N GLY A 121 -17.28 -26.41 -9.93
CA GLY A 121 -16.67 -25.97 -11.18
C GLY A 121 -15.26 -25.41 -11.04
N ASP A 122 -14.77 -25.14 -9.83
CA ASP A 122 -13.44 -24.56 -9.61
C ASP A 122 -12.32 -25.49 -10.06
N ILE A 123 -11.24 -24.89 -10.55
CA ILE A 123 -10.09 -25.63 -11.06
C ILE A 123 -8.88 -25.37 -10.16
N TYR A 124 -8.37 -26.41 -9.52
CA TYR A 124 -7.14 -26.37 -8.75
C TYR A 124 -6.01 -26.95 -9.59
N ILE A 125 -4.92 -26.21 -9.78
CA ILE A 125 -3.78 -26.67 -10.57
C ILE A 125 -2.53 -26.60 -9.71
N TYR A 126 -1.88 -27.74 -9.54
CA TYR A 126 -0.67 -27.85 -8.74
C TYR A 126 0.55 -27.39 -9.57
N ASP A 127 1.28 -26.40 -9.06
CA ASP A 127 2.52 -25.86 -9.66
C ASP A 127 2.32 -25.20 -11.04
N ALA A 128 1.15 -24.58 -11.25
CA ALA A 128 0.74 -23.99 -12.54
C ALA A 128 1.34 -22.60 -12.83
N PHE A 129 1.78 -21.92 -11.77
CA PHE A 129 2.28 -20.55 -11.86
C PHE A 129 3.78 -20.64 -12.06
N ILE A 130 4.21 -20.56 -13.32
CA ILE A 130 5.62 -20.50 -13.68
C ILE A 130 6.24 -19.25 -13.03
N ASP A 131 6.96 -19.51 -11.94
CA ASP A 131 7.81 -18.62 -11.15
C ASP A 131 7.12 -17.32 -10.64
N ASP A 132 6.87 -17.24 -9.33
CA ASP A 132 6.39 -16.04 -8.62
C ASP A 132 7.22 -14.77 -8.94
N LYS A 133 8.43 -14.92 -9.50
CA LYS A 133 9.30 -13.81 -9.92
C LYS A 133 8.99 -13.26 -11.32
N THR A 134 8.36 -14.03 -12.21
CA THR A 134 8.09 -13.63 -13.60
C THR A 134 6.65 -13.21 -13.85
N ASN A 135 5.72 -13.58 -12.97
CA ASN A 135 4.33 -13.16 -13.04
C ASN A 135 4.21 -11.63 -12.95
N ASP A 136 3.51 -11.01 -13.92
CA ASP A 136 3.36 -9.56 -13.96
C ASP A 136 2.49 -9.04 -12.83
N VAL A 137 1.54 -9.85 -12.34
CA VAL A 137 0.73 -9.57 -11.16
C VAL A 137 1.63 -9.35 -9.94
N THR A 138 2.62 -10.22 -9.69
CA THR A 138 3.53 -10.08 -8.55
C THR A 138 4.45 -8.86 -8.70
N LYS A 139 4.81 -8.47 -9.93
CA LYS A 139 5.55 -7.23 -10.18
C LYS A 139 4.68 -6.01 -9.87
N TRP A 140 3.40 -6.02 -10.24
CA TRP A 140 2.46 -4.94 -9.92
C TRP A 140 2.20 -4.85 -8.43
N GLU A 141 1.99 -5.96 -7.74
CA GLU A 141 1.90 -5.99 -6.27
C GLU A 141 3.16 -5.38 -5.62
N LYS A 142 4.36 -5.67 -6.13
CA LYS A 142 5.61 -5.15 -5.55
C LYS A 142 5.86 -3.66 -5.85
N ASN A 143 5.34 -3.16 -6.97
CA ASN A 143 5.68 -1.83 -7.46
C ASN A 143 4.55 -0.82 -7.26
N GLU A 144 3.31 -1.21 -7.46
CA GLU A 144 2.14 -0.33 -7.43
C GLU A 144 1.45 -0.34 -6.06
N LEU A 145 1.32 -1.49 -5.41
CA LEU A 145 0.68 -1.61 -4.10
C LEU A 145 1.26 -0.64 -3.05
N PRO A 146 2.59 -0.46 -2.93
CA PRO A 146 3.13 0.51 -1.99
C PRO A 146 2.69 1.94 -2.28
N ASN A 147 2.58 2.31 -3.56
CA ASN A 147 2.16 3.65 -3.96
C ASN A 147 0.68 3.87 -3.66
N ILE A 148 -0.17 2.86 -3.91
CA ILE A 148 -1.61 2.90 -3.61
C ILE A 148 -1.85 3.03 -2.11
N LEU A 149 -1.18 2.21 -1.30
CA LEU A 149 -1.31 2.26 0.16
C LEU A 149 -0.82 3.59 0.72
N SER A 150 0.28 4.12 0.17
CA SER A 150 0.89 5.36 0.62
C SER A 150 0.05 6.58 0.23
N SER A 151 -0.46 6.64 -1.01
CA SER A 151 -1.34 7.73 -1.46
C SER A 151 -2.65 7.73 -0.67
N THR A 152 -3.22 6.55 -0.43
CA THR A 152 -4.47 6.39 0.31
C THR A 152 -4.26 6.80 1.77
N SER A 153 -3.21 6.29 2.42
CA SER A 153 -2.87 6.67 3.80
C SER A 153 -2.58 8.17 3.92
N ALA A 154 -1.88 8.75 2.93
CA ALA A 154 -1.55 10.16 2.94
C ALA A 154 -2.80 11.04 2.84
N ILE A 155 -3.74 10.75 1.94
CA ILE A 155 -4.97 11.54 1.82
C ILE A 155 -5.90 11.33 3.02
N PHE A 156 -6.12 10.09 3.44
CA PHE A 156 -7.06 9.83 4.53
C PHE A 156 -6.54 10.33 5.88
N SER A 157 -5.22 10.25 6.14
CA SER A 157 -4.64 10.77 7.39
C SER A 157 -4.69 12.29 7.55
N GLU A 158 -4.95 13.04 6.48
CA GLU A 158 -5.18 14.49 6.56
C GLU A 158 -6.48 14.81 7.31
N ILE A 159 -7.49 13.96 7.13
CA ILE A 159 -8.80 14.11 7.76
C ILE A 159 -8.88 13.28 9.03
N PHE A 160 -8.34 12.07 8.99
CA PHE A 160 -8.51 11.06 10.03
C PHE A 160 -7.16 10.71 10.65
N SER A 161 -6.85 11.35 11.77
CA SER A 161 -5.59 11.12 12.50
C SER A 161 -5.40 9.66 12.93
N SER A 162 -6.48 8.90 13.10
CA SER A 162 -6.48 7.48 13.49
C SER A 162 -6.52 6.50 12.32
N PHE A 163 -6.48 6.96 11.07
CA PHE A 163 -6.60 6.09 9.89
C PHE A 163 -5.41 5.14 9.74
N LYS A 164 -5.72 3.84 9.63
CA LYS A 164 -4.73 2.78 9.41
C LYS A 164 -5.27 1.79 8.38
N ILE A 165 -4.37 1.34 7.52
CA ILE A 165 -4.64 0.25 6.57
C ILE A 165 -3.92 -0.98 7.08
N LYS A 166 -4.67 -2.02 7.44
CA LYS A 166 -4.12 -3.25 7.98
C LYS A 166 -4.27 -4.39 6.96
N PRO A 167 -3.18 -5.10 6.60
CA PRO A 167 -3.27 -6.24 5.70
C PRO A 167 -4.08 -7.39 6.33
N VAL A 168 -4.99 -7.96 5.55
CA VAL A 168 -5.79 -9.14 5.93
C VAL A 168 -5.30 -10.35 5.17
N ASP A 169 -5.30 -10.28 3.83
CA ASP A 169 -4.86 -11.39 3.00
C ASP A 169 -4.51 -10.96 1.57
N VAL A 170 -3.81 -11.85 0.86
CA VAL A 170 -3.54 -11.71 -0.56
C VAL A 170 -3.85 -13.04 -1.24
N THR A 171 -4.89 -13.04 -2.06
CA THR A 171 -5.33 -14.23 -2.80
C THR A 171 -4.97 -14.06 -4.27
N ARG A 172 -4.29 -15.06 -4.84
CA ARG A 172 -3.91 -15.08 -6.26
C ARG A 172 -4.70 -16.17 -6.96
N PHE A 173 -5.23 -15.85 -8.13
CA PHE A 173 -6.09 -16.75 -8.90
C PHE A 173 -5.94 -16.48 -10.40
N GLY A 174 -6.36 -17.44 -11.22
CA GLY A 174 -6.66 -17.27 -12.63
C GLY A 174 -8.17 -17.22 -12.85
N LEU A 175 -8.60 -16.55 -13.90
CA LEU A 175 -9.97 -16.59 -14.40
C LEU A 175 -9.96 -17.06 -15.85
N THR A 176 -10.68 -18.14 -16.14
CA THR A 176 -10.87 -18.62 -17.51
C THR A 176 -11.78 -17.69 -18.30
N ALA A 177 -11.90 -17.90 -19.62
CA ALA A 177 -12.86 -17.18 -20.46
C ALA A 177 -14.33 -17.36 -20.02
N GLU A 178 -14.62 -18.43 -19.28
CA GLU A 178 -15.94 -18.76 -18.73
C GLU A 178 -16.13 -18.23 -17.30
N ASN A 179 -15.22 -17.39 -16.80
CA ASN A 179 -15.17 -16.88 -15.42
C ASN A 179 -15.05 -17.98 -14.34
N VAL A 180 -14.47 -19.13 -14.69
CA VAL A 180 -14.15 -20.17 -13.70
C VAL A 180 -12.85 -19.82 -13.00
N THR A 181 -12.81 -19.92 -11.67
CA THR A 181 -11.65 -19.56 -10.86
C THR A 181 -10.62 -20.68 -10.85
N VAL A 182 -9.36 -20.30 -11.04
CA VAL A 182 -8.19 -21.18 -10.98
C VAL A 182 -7.36 -20.84 -9.75
N HIS A 183 -7.28 -21.73 -8.77
CA HIS A 183 -6.64 -21.44 -7.48
C HIS A 183 -5.19 -21.93 -7.37
N ASN A 184 -4.34 -21.13 -6.71
CA ASN A 184 -3.04 -21.52 -6.18
C ASN A 184 -3.04 -21.39 -4.65
N ILE A 185 -2.57 -22.39 -3.92
CA ILE A 185 -2.82 -22.47 -2.47
C ILE A 185 -1.71 -21.76 -1.67
N LYS A 186 -2.05 -20.75 -0.85
CA LYS A 186 -1.24 -20.25 0.29
C LYS A 186 -2.05 -19.38 1.28
N VAL A 187 -1.76 -19.46 2.59
CA VAL A 187 -2.50 -18.76 3.68
C VAL A 187 -1.55 -18.06 4.67
N THR A 188 -1.90 -16.84 5.16
CA THR A 188 -1.16 -16.11 6.24
C THR A 188 -2.10 -15.33 7.21
N ILE A 189 -1.78 -15.15 8.51
CA ILE A 189 -2.67 -14.61 9.58
C ILE A 189 -2.07 -13.39 10.34
N GLY A 190 -2.88 -12.40 10.77
CA GLY A 190 -2.49 -11.23 11.59
C GLY A 190 -3.51 -10.76 12.67
N PRO A 191 -3.14 -9.98 13.71
CA PRO A 191 -3.98 -9.52 14.84
C PRO A 191 -4.47 -8.05 14.72
N VAL A 192 -5.55 -7.67 15.44
CA VAL A 192 -6.25 -6.34 15.43
C VAL A 192 -5.92 -5.49 16.65
N THR A 193 -5.99 -4.16 16.48
CA THR A 193 -6.22 -3.21 17.57
C THR A 193 -7.45 -2.34 17.23
N LEU A 194 -8.35 -2.12 18.19
CA LEU A 194 -9.56 -1.29 18.01
C LEU A 194 -9.23 0.21 18.10
N SER A 195 -9.92 1.06 17.33
CA SER A 195 -9.83 2.54 17.45
C SER A 195 -11.18 3.22 17.17
N ARG A 196 -11.36 4.42 17.74
CA ARG A 196 -12.64 5.17 17.90
C ARG A 196 -12.84 6.26 16.81
N VAL A 197 -14.08 6.73 16.70
CA VAL A 197 -14.84 7.09 15.48
C VAL A 197 -14.91 8.60 15.15
N GLU A 198 -14.88 8.93 13.85
CA GLU A 198 -15.48 10.16 13.27
C GLU A 198 -16.30 9.80 12.01
N HIS A 199 -17.40 10.52 11.76
CA HIS A 199 -18.47 10.19 10.81
C HIS A 199 -18.24 10.79 9.40
N GLN A 200 -18.43 10.03 8.31
CA GLN A 200 -18.49 10.56 6.92
C GLN A 200 -19.43 9.79 5.99
N SER A 201 -19.90 10.48 4.93
CA SER A 201 -20.77 9.94 3.88
C SER A 201 -19.99 9.20 2.77
N ILE A 202 -20.66 8.34 2.00
CA ILE A 202 -20.08 7.63 0.85
C ILE A 202 -19.41 8.60 -0.13
N ASP A 203 -20.09 9.71 -0.44
CA ASP A 203 -19.59 10.74 -1.35
C ASP A 203 -18.24 11.33 -0.89
N ASP A 204 -18.02 11.45 0.41
CA ASP A 204 -16.77 12.00 0.94
C ASP A 204 -15.62 11.01 0.80
N ILE A 205 -15.87 9.71 1.01
CA ILE A 205 -14.90 8.65 0.74
C ILE A 205 -14.55 8.62 -0.74
N GLU A 206 -15.55 8.72 -1.63
CA GLU A 206 -15.29 8.74 -3.06
C GLU A 206 -14.43 9.94 -3.46
N LYS A 207 -14.69 11.13 -2.88
CA LYS A 207 -13.83 12.32 -3.08
C LYS A 207 -12.41 12.06 -2.59
N LEU A 208 -12.23 11.40 -1.45
CA LEU A 208 -10.90 11.05 -0.93
C LEU A 208 -10.19 10.03 -1.83
N MET A 209 -10.92 9.07 -2.38
CA MET A 209 -10.36 8.10 -3.32
C MET A 209 -9.95 8.76 -4.64
N ILE A 210 -10.73 9.70 -5.16
CA ILE A 210 -10.35 10.50 -6.33
C ILE A 210 -9.07 11.31 -6.06
N LYS A 211 -8.93 11.88 -4.85
CA LYS A 211 -7.69 12.56 -4.46
C LYS A 211 -6.52 11.57 -4.34
N SER A 212 -6.77 10.37 -3.80
CA SER A 212 -5.76 9.31 -3.67
C SER A 212 -5.25 8.82 -5.02
N THR A 213 -6.13 8.58 -6.00
CA THR A 213 -5.73 8.19 -7.36
C THR A 213 -4.93 9.28 -8.07
N SER A 214 -5.30 10.56 -7.86
CA SER A 214 -4.54 11.70 -8.36
C SER A 214 -3.14 11.80 -7.74
N LEU A 215 -3.02 11.53 -6.43
CA LEU A 215 -1.76 11.52 -5.72
C LEU A 215 -0.88 10.32 -6.12
N TYR A 216 -1.47 9.13 -6.29
CA TYR A 216 -0.78 7.92 -6.77
C TYR A 216 0.01 8.17 -8.07
N GLY A 217 -0.56 8.93 -9.01
CA GLY A 217 0.14 9.26 -10.26
C GLY A 217 1.45 10.04 -10.07
N LYS A 218 1.59 10.74 -8.93
CA LYS A 218 2.75 11.59 -8.58
C LYS A 218 3.73 10.86 -7.65
N VAL A 219 3.25 9.93 -6.83
CA VAL A 219 4.02 9.23 -5.81
C VAL A 219 4.59 7.93 -6.40
N LYS A 220 5.58 8.05 -7.30
CA LYS A 220 6.32 6.91 -7.88
C LYS A 220 7.74 6.83 -7.33
N ASP A 221 7.85 6.68 -6.03
CA ASP A 221 9.14 6.62 -5.33
C ASP A 221 9.37 5.23 -4.74
N LYS A 222 10.58 4.67 -4.89
CA LYS A 222 10.93 3.35 -4.32
C LYS A 222 10.83 3.34 -2.79
N SER A 223 10.95 4.50 -2.14
CA SER A 223 10.81 4.67 -0.71
C SER A 223 9.41 4.32 -0.17
N GLN A 224 8.36 4.35 -1.00
CA GLN A 224 6.99 4.00 -0.58
C GLN A 224 6.88 2.56 -0.06
N ARG A 225 7.80 1.67 -0.44
CA ARG A 225 7.88 0.31 0.11
C ARG A 225 8.08 0.30 1.62
N HIS A 226 8.76 1.31 2.17
CA HIS A 226 8.93 1.44 3.61
C HIS A 226 7.64 1.85 4.31
N ILE A 227 6.80 2.68 3.67
CA ILE A 227 5.45 2.97 4.20
C ILE A 227 4.62 1.70 4.24
N ALA A 228 4.59 0.94 3.15
CA ALA A 228 3.86 -0.33 3.09
C ALA A 228 4.36 -1.33 4.14
N ALA A 229 5.68 -1.42 4.35
CA ALA A 229 6.28 -2.25 5.39
C ALA A 229 5.87 -1.79 6.80
N ALA A 230 5.89 -0.48 7.06
CA ALA A 230 5.48 0.09 8.35
C ALA A 230 4.00 -0.16 8.67
N LEU A 231 3.12 -0.12 7.65
CA LEU A 231 1.70 -0.42 7.81
C LEU A 231 1.42 -1.89 8.16
N ALA A 232 2.25 -2.81 7.66
CA ALA A 232 2.13 -4.24 7.92
C ALA A 232 2.82 -4.69 9.23
N GLU A 233 3.69 -3.86 9.79
CA GLU A 233 4.52 -4.19 10.94
C GLU A 233 3.78 -3.96 12.28
N LYS A 234 4.03 -4.87 13.24
CA LYS A 234 3.44 -4.85 14.58
C LYS A 234 4.43 -4.35 15.63
N ASP A 235 5.70 -4.67 15.44
CA ASP A 235 6.78 -4.27 16.31
C ASP A 235 7.02 -2.75 16.22
N GLY A 236 6.95 -2.05 17.35
CA GLY A 236 7.01 -0.60 17.41
C GLY A 236 8.35 -0.05 16.92
N PHE A 237 9.45 -0.74 17.23
CA PHE A 237 10.78 -0.38 16.74
C PHE A 237 10.88 -0.46 15.22
N LYS A 238 10.51 -1.61 14.64
CA LYS A 238 10.57 -1.81 13.19
C LYS A 238 9.63 -0.85 12.48
N LYS A 239 8.43 -0.63 13.02
CA LYS A 239 7.47 0.33 12.46
C LYS A 239 8.03 1.75 12.46
N PHE A 240 8.61 2.20 13.58
CA PHE A 240 9.33 3.48 13.66
C PHE A 240 10.45 3.57 12.62
N LEU A 241 11.30 2.53 12.54
CA LEU A 241 12.44 2.50 11.62
C LEU A 241 12.01 2.52 10.15
N PHE A 242 10.95 1.79 9.78
CA PHE A 242 10.43 1.81 8.42
C PHE A 242 9.92 3.21 8.04
N TYR A 243 9.11 3.87 8.88
CA TYR A 243 8.71 5.25 8.60
C TYR A 243 9.91 6.21 8.54
N PHE A 244 10.90 6.02 9.41
CA PHE A 244 12.11 6.86 9.38
C PHE A 244 12.94 6.63 8.11
N PHE A 245 13.10 5.38 7.66
CA PHE A 245 13.80 5.07 6.40
C PHE A 245 13.07 5.64 5.19
N PHE A 246 11.74 5.66 5.22
CA PHE A 246 10.98 6.43 4.23
C PHE A 246 11.39 7.91 4.25
N LEU A 247 11.34 8.58 5.42
CA LEU A 247 11.71 9.99 5.53
C LEU A 247 13.12 10.25 4.98
N GLU A 248 14.10 9.45 5.41
CA GLU A 248 15.50 9.61 5.00
C GLU A 248 15.67 9.50 3.48
N GLN A 249 15.05 8.51 2.84
CA GLN A 249 15.12 8.34 1.39
C GLN A 249 14.35 9.43 0.64
N PHE A 250 13.14 9.75 1.11
CA PHE A 250 12.27 10.75 0.48
C PHE A 250 12.87 12.16 0.55
N ILE A 251 13.40 12.57 1.71
CA ILE A 251 14.10 13.86 1.88
C ILE A 251 15.28 13.94 0.92
N ASN A 252 16.10 12.89 0.84
CA ASN A 252 17.25 12.88 -0.09
C ASN A 252 16.78 13.00 -1.54
N ALA A 253 15.76 12.26 -1.95
CA ALA A 253 15.21 12.32 -3.30
C ALA A 253 14.67 13.72 -3.63
N GLN A 254 13.89 14.32 -2.75
CA GLN A 254 13.34 15.67 -2.95
C GLN A 254 14.43 16.74 -2.92
N TYR A 255 15.42 16.62 -2.04
CA TYR A 255 16.55 17.54 -1.96
C TYR A 255 17.38 17.57 -3.27
N THR A 256 17.55 16.41 -3.93
CA THR A 256 18.22 16.37 -5.24
C THR A 256 17.44 17.07 -6.37
N LYS A 257 16.13 17.28 -6.20
CA LYS A 257 15.29 17.98 -7.18
C LYS A 257 15.32 19.51 -7.03
N ILE A 258 15.80 20.04 -5.91
CA ILE A 258 15.91 21.49 -5.70
C ILE A 258 16.85 22.06 -6.75
N ASP A 259 16.39 23.00 -7.57
CA ASP A 259 17.25 23.68 -8.54
C ASP A 259 17.61 25.11 -8.10
N ASN A 260 18.38 25.83 -8.94
CA ASN A 260 18.79 27.20 -8.67
C ASN A 260 17.59 28.17 -8.64
N ALA A 261 16.54 27.89 -9.41
CA ALA A 261 15.34 28.72 -9.44
C ALA A 261 14.59 28.58 -8.12
N ASP A 262 14.44 27.37 -7.59
CA ASP A 262 13.83 27.09 -6.29
C ASP A 262 14.56 27.81 -5.13
N VAL A 263 15.89 27.85 -5.16
CA VAL A 263 16.71 28.53 -4.14
C VAL A 263 16.58 30.06 -4.25
N SER A 264 16.46 30.59 -5.47
CA SER A 264 16.32 32.03 -5.70
C SER A 264 15.00 32.61 -5.19
N VAL A 265 13.95 31.78 -5.04
CA VAL A 265 12.67 32.19 -4.45
C VAL A 265 12.81 32.60 -2.99
N LEU A 266 13.76 32.01 -2.26
CA LEU A 266 13.99 32.29 -0.84
C LEU A 266 14.68 33.63 -0.60
N PHE A 267 15.48 34.09 -1.56
CA PHE A 267 16.34 35.25 -1.39
C PHE A 267 16.22 36.16 -2.60
N LYS A 268 15.52 37.29 -2.43
CA LYS A 268 15.59 38.41 -3.38
C LYS A 268 16.97 39.03 -3.34
N SER A 269 17.89 38.46 -4.11
CA SER A 269 19.22 39.05 -4.31
C SER A 269 19.06 40.38 -5.06
N PRO A 270 19.73 41.46 -4.64
CA PRO A 270 19.77 42.68 -5.44
C PRO A 270 20.27 42.38 -6.84
N ASP A 271 19.65 42.95 -7.88
CA ASP A 271 19.95 42.62 -9.30
C ASP A 271 21.45 42.67 -9.62
N ARG A 272 22.15 43.66 -9.04
CA ARG A 272 23.61 43.86 -9.18
C ARG A 272 24.46 42.70 -8.65
N LEU A 273 23.91 41.84 -7.79
CA LEU A 273 24.58 40.70 -7.17
C LEU A 273 23.96 39.35 -7.55
N SER A 274 23.01 39.32 -8.48
CA SER A 274 22.25 38.11 -8.85
C SER A 274 23.15 36.90 -9.17
N SER A 275 24.22 37.08 -9.94
CA SER A 275 25.16 36.00 -10.30
C SER A 275 25.98 35.49 -9.10
N GLN A 276 26.57 36.38 -8.31
CA GLN A 276 27.41 36.00 -7.16
C GLN A 276 26.57 35.47 -5.99
N GLY A 277 25.40 36.07 -5.76
CA GLY A 277 24.42 35.63 -4.77
C GLY A 277 23.89 34.23 -5.08
N GLY A 278 23.55 33.95 -6.34
CA GLY A 278 23.16 32.60 -6.77
C GLY A 278 24.26 31.57 -6.54
N GLY A 279 25.52 31.90 -6.89
CA GLY A 279 26.67 31.02 -6.63
C GLY A 279 26.91 30.73 -5.14
N PHE A 280 26.75 31.73 -4.28
CA PHE A 280 26.89 31.56 -2.83
C PHE A 280 25.78 30.66 -2.24
N LEU A 281 24.53 30.86 -2.66
CA LEU A 281 23.41 30.07 -2.18
C LEU A 281 23.51 28.60 -2.63
N ASN A 282 23.97 28.36 -3.86
CA ASN A 282 24.25 27.00 -4.34
C ASN A 282 25.33 26.33 -3.51
N LYS A 283 26.40 27.05 -3.16
CA LYS A 283 27.43 26.51 -2.28
C LYS A 283 26.89 26.16 -0.89
N LEU A 284 26.05 27.03 -0.30
CA LEU A 284 25.39 26.75 0.97
C LEU A 284 24.46 25.54 0.90
N LYS A 285 23.78 25.35 -0.23
CA LYS A 285 23.01 24.14 -0.49
C LYS A 285 23.93 22.93 -0.54
N ASP A 286 24.95 22.93 -1.40
CA ASP A 286 25.84 21.78 -1.63
C ASP A 286 26.61 21.36 -0.36
N ASP A 287 26.92 22.31 0.52
CA ASP A 287 27.56 22.04 1.81
C ASP A 287 26.58 21.37 2.84
N ALA A 288 25.27 21.42 2.59
CA ALA A 288 24.23 20.88 3.47
C ALA A 288 24.04 19.36 3.34
N ASN A 289 25.05 18.59 3.75
CA ASN A 289 25.02 17.13 3.64
C ASN A 289 24.23 16.42 4.75
N ALA A 290 24.04 17.06 5.90
CA ALA A 290 23.35 16.48 7.04
C ALA A 290 21.84 16.32 6.79
N PRO A 291 21.19 15.22 7.24
CA PRO A 291 19.75 15.00 7.05
C PRO A 291 18.87 16.15 7.52
N LYS A 292 19.19 16.75 8.68
CA LYS A 292 18.51 17.94 9.22
C LYS A 292 18.56 19.13 8.27
N ALA A 293 19.72 19.36 7.66
CA ALA A 293 19.93 20.48 6.75
C ALA A 293 19.18 20.27 5.43
N LYS A 294 19.21 19.04 4.89
CA LYS A 294 18.43 18.67 3.70
C LYS A 294 16.92 18.82 3.91
N PHE A 295 16.41 18.40 5.08
CA PHE A 295 15.01 18.60 5.43
C PHE A 295 14.64 20.09 5.42
N LYS A 296 15.44 20.94 6.08
CA LYS A 296 15.23 22.41 6.08
C LYS A 296 15.23 22.99 4.68
N TRP A 297 16.15 22.57 3.82
CA TRP A 297 16.18 23.00 2.42
C TRP A 297 14.91 22.61 1.66
N CYS A 298 14.43 21.39 1.83
CA CYS A 298 13.17 20.94 1.21
C CYS A 298 11.95 21.70 1.77
N ALA A 299 11.90 21.92 3.09
CA ALA A 299 10.83 22.65 3.75
C ALA A 299 10.74 24.11 3.27
N LEU A 300 11.90 24.76 3.07
CA LEU A 300 11.94 26.14 2.59
C LEU A 300 11.57 26.26 1.10
N THR A 301 11.96 25.29 0.27
CA THR A 301 11.87 25.42 -1.19
C THR A 301 10.70 24.67 -1.85
N ILE A 302 10.47 23.41 -1.46
CA ILE A 302 9.57 22.50 -2.18
C ILE A 302 8.24 22.30 -1.42
N TRP A 303 8.30 22.09 -0.11
CA TRP A 303 7.15 21.69 0.69
C TRP A 303 6.42 22.87 1.29
N LYS A 304 5.18 23.11 0.84
CA LYS A 304 4.43 24.31 1.20
C LYS A 304 3.74 24.21 2.55
N ASP A 305 3.38 23.00 2.96
CA ASP A 305 2.58 22.79 4.16
C ASP A 305 3.43 22.40 5.38
N VAL A 306 4.77 22.40 5.27
CA VAL A 306 5.68 22.07 6.37
C VAL A 306 5.88 23.29 7.26
N GLU A 307 5.69 23.11 8.56
CA GLU A 307 5.72 24.17 9.57
C GLU A 307 6.92 24.03 10.51
N ASP A 308 7.17 25.06 11.33
CA ASP A 308 8.27 25.04 12.31
C ASP A 308 8.17 23.86 13.30
N ASP A 309 6.96 23.49 13.68
CA ASP A 309 6.72 22.32 14.55
C ASP A 309 7.16 21.00 13.89
N ASP A 310 7.06 20.88 12.56
CA ASP A 310 7.56 19.72 11.84
C ASP A 310 9.10 19.68 11.80
N LEU A 311 9.76 20.84 11.76
CA LEU A 311 11.23 20.93 11.87
C LEU A 311 11.70 20.46 13.24
N VAL A 312 11.04 20.95 14.30
CA VAL A 312 11.33 20.55 15.69
C VAL A 312 11.06 19.05 15.88
N LEU A 313 9.96 18.54 15.32
CA LEU A 313 9.65 17.12 15.36
C LEU A 313 10.73 16.29 14.66
N PHE A 314 11.10 16.65 13.43
CA PHE A 314 12.12 15.91 12.69
C PHE A 314 13.47 15.88 13.42
N ASP A 315 13.84 16.99 14.07
CA ASP A 315 15.03 17.07 14.91
C ASP A 315 15.03 16.07 16.07
N LYS A 316 13.86 15.87 16.73
CA LYS A 316 13.66 14.88 17.79
C LYS A 316 13.75 13.45 17.23
N LEU A 317 13.09 13.19 16.10
CA LEU A 317 13.08 11.86 15.46
C LEU A 317 14.47 11.39 15.06
N ILE A 318 15.31 12.29 14.51
CA ILE A 318 16.72 11.99 14.21
C ILE A 318 17.51 11.61 15.47
N SER A 319 17.29 12.31 16.58
CA SER A 319 17.98 12.00 17.84
C SER A 319 17.65 10.58 18.28
N ILE A 320 16.37 10.22 18.30
CA ILE A 320 15.89 8.89 18.71
C ILE A 320 16.46 7.82 17.77
N ARG A 321 16.45 8.04 16.45
CA ARG A 321 17.04 7.10 15.49
C ARG A 321 18.53 6.90 15.73
N ASN A 322 19.28 7.97 16.01
CA ASN A 322 20.71 7.87 16.30
C ASN A 322 20.97 7.13 17.61
N ASP A 323 20.14 7.35 18.65
CA ASP A 323 20.24 6.61 19.90
C ASP A 323 20.04 5.10 19.67
N ILE A 324 19.02 4.72 18.89
CA ILE A 324 18.80 3.32 18.47
C ILE A 324 20.01 2.77 17.70
N ALA A 325 20.55 3.53 16.74
CA ALA A 325 21.69 3.12 15.93
C ALA A 325 22.98 2.92 16.75
N HIS A 326 23.12 3.66 17.86
CA HIS A 326 24.23 3.51 18.81
C HIS A 326 23.97 2.46 19.89
N GLY A 327 22.89 1.69 19.80
CA GLY A 327 22.55 0.63 20.75
C GLY A 327 22.17 1.15 22.14
N ARG A 328 21.77 2.43 22.25
CA ARG A 328 21.25 2.98 23.50
C ARG A 328 19.87 2.38 23.76
N LEU A 329 19.59 2.03 25.02
CA LEU A 329 18.31 1.50 25.45
C LEU A 329 17.23 2.58 25.31
N THR A 330 16.48 2.51 24.22
CA THR A 330 15.23 3.22 24.04
C THR A 330 14.10 2.30 24.51
N ASP A 331 13.15 2.83 25.24
CA ASP A 331 11.94 2.10 25.64
C ASP A 331 10.96 2.08 24.46
N GLU A 332 10.53 0.90 24.02
CA GLU A 332 9.60 0.75 22.88
C GLU A 332 8.32 1.55 23.08
N SER A 333 7.82 1.58 24.32
CA SER A 333 6.58 2.30 24.68
C SER A 333 6.70 3.82 24.56
N LYS A 334 7.92 4.34 24.43
CA LYS A 334 8.22 5.77 24.29
C LYS A 334 8.60 6.16 22.86
N LEU A 335 8.56 5.21 21.91
CA LEU A 335 8.82 5.53 20.52
C LEU A 335 7.67 6.36 19.94
N PRO A 336 7.96 7.50 19.30
CA PRO A 336 6.93 8.35 18.72
C PRO A 336 6.53 7.83 17.33
N VAL A 337 5.95 6.62 17.29
CA VAL A 337 5.56 5.93 16.04
C VAL A 337 4.51 6.73 15.27
N GLU A 338 3.53 7.28 15.99
CA GLU A 338 2.46 8.10 15.43
C GLU A 338 3.00 9.40 14.85
N ASP A 339 3.99 10.04 15.51
CA ASP A 339 4.57 11.28 15.01
C ASP A 339 5.39 11.07 13.74
N VAL A 340 6.22 10.02 13.69
CA VAL A 340 7.00 9.71 12.49
C VAL A 340 6.07 9.32 11.33
N GLN A 341 4.98 8.60 11.61
CA GLN A 341 3.94 8.30 10.64
C GLN A 341 3.28 9.59 10.12
N ARG A 342 2.83 10.47 11.02
CA ARG A 342 2.17 11.73 10.67
C ARG A 342 3.06 12.59 9.76
N LEU A 343 4.33 12.74 10.12
CA LEU A 343 5.29 13.49 9.32
C LEU A 343 5.53 12.85 7.95
N ALA A 344 5.72 11.53 7.90
CA ALA A 344 5.90 10.79 6.66
C ALA A 344 4.73 10.98 5.69
N LEU A 345 3.50 10.81 6.18
CA LEU A 345 2.29 10.97 5.38
C LEU A 345 2.08 12.42 4.92
N LYS A 346 2.43 13.40 5.75
CA LYS A 346 2.41 14.83 5.40
C LYS A 346 3.37 15.15 4.25
N LEU A 347 4.58 14.59 4.28
CA LEU A 347 5.57 14.79 3.22
C LEU A 347 5.15 14.17 1.88
N ILE A 348 4.46 13.03 1.89
CA ILE A 348 3.94 12.41 0.66
C ILE A 348 2.98 13.35 -0.07
N ARG A 349 2.09 14.03 0.65
CA ARG A 349 1.16 15.03 0.07
C ARG A 349 1.88 16.23 -0.55
N ASN A 350 3.06 16.56 -0.03
CA ASN A 350 3.90 17.68 -0.46
C ASN A 350 4.94 17.31 -1.52
N GLY A 351 5.08 16.03 -1.87
CA GLY A 351 6.03 15.55 -2.86
C GLY A 351 5.72 16.07 -4.26
N LYS A 352 6.71 16.70 -4.90
CA LYS A 352 6.69 17.01 -6.33
C LYS A 352 7.18 15.83 -7.17
#